data_AF-A0A937HWQ6-F1
#
_entry.id   AF-A0A937HWQ6-F1
#
_cell.length_a   1.000
_cell.length_b   1.000
_cell.length_c   1.000
_cell.angle_alpha   90.00
_cell.angle_beta   90.00
_cell.angle_gamma   90.00
#
_symmetry.space_group_name_H-M   'P 1'
#
loop_
_entity.id
_entity.type
_entity.pdbx_description
1 polymer ?
#
loop_
_entity_poly.entity_id
_entity_poly.type
_entity_poly.pdbx_seq_one_letter_code
_entity_poly.pdbx_strand_id
1 'polypeptide(L)'
;MDFGRDGCRTPMIWDESKKFAGFSNVKPWLPIKKEQIINSVNKQLKNRNSTYHFYKTFISLRKKISFFTEEIYFENNNEVLIFYRGNEKEICCMFNLSQREIAIDNTYGKIIPFLPSQQVRQDSKKLNLSFYGFCFLSKTDFKILNKKS
;
A
#
# COMPACT_ATOMS: atom_id res chain seq x y z
N MET A 1 1.25 23.34 -15.15
CA MET A 1 1.58 22.87 -13.79
C MET A 1 0.79 23.72 -12.82
N ASP A 2 0.01 23.11 -11.93
CA ASP A 2 -0.69 23.84 -10.88
C ASP A 2 0.26 23.99 -9.69
N PHE A 3 0.90 25.16 -9.57
CA PHE A 3 1.88 25.45 -8.52
C PHE A 3 1.25 25.82 -7.16
N GLY A 4 -0.05 25.57 -6.99
CA GLY A 4 -0.82 25.92 -5.80
C GLY A 4 -1.55 24.73 -5.17
N ARG A 5 -2.28 24.99 -4.09
CA ARG A 5 -3.04 23.96 -3.34
C ARG A 5 -4.22 23.38 -4.12
N ASP A 6 -4.59 23.96 -5.25
CA ASP A 6 -5.78 23.53 -5.99
C ASP A 6 -5.59 22.20 -6.71
N GLY A 7 -4.35 21.77 -6.94
CA GLY A 7 -4.05 20.46 -7.49
C GLY A 7 -4.63 19.30 -6.68
N CYS A 8 -4.82 19.45 -5.36
CA CYS A 8 -5.43 18.44 -4.48
C CYS A 8 -6.90 18.75 -4.11
N ARG A 9 -7.52 19.76 -4.72
CA ARG A 9 -8.90 20.22 -4.42
C ARG A 9 -9.85 20.07 -5.60
N THR A 10 -9.37 19.49 -6.70
CA THR A 10 -10.22 19.15 -7.85
C THR A 10 -11.37 18.24 -7.42
N PRO A 11 -12.54 18.31 -8.08
CA PRO A 11 -13.68 17.48 -7.76
C PRO A 11 -13.38 15.97 -7.73
N MET A 12 -14.05 15.24 -6.84
CA MET A 12 -13.99 13.77 -6.79
C MET A 12 -14.65 13.17 -8.04
N ILE A 13 -14.03 12.14 -8.62
CA ILE A 13 -14.50 11.49 -9.85
C ILE A 13 -15.29 10.22 -9.47
N TRP A 14 -16.60 10.35 -9.26
CA TRP A 14 -17.45 9.23 -8.88
C TRP A 14 -17.74 8.26 -10.03
N ASP A 15 -18.06 8.81 -11.19
CA ASP A 15 -18.47 8.03 -12.36
C ASP A 15 -18.10 8.76 -13.66
N GLU A 16 -17.14 8.23 -14.42
CA GLU A 16 -16.69 8.84 -15.68
C GLU A 16 -17.77 8.97 -16.73
N SER A 17 -18.85 8.18 -16.65
CA SER A 17 -19.94 8.21 -17.61
C SER A 17 -20.94 9.35 -17.37
N LYS A 18 -20.84 10.05 -16.23
CA LYS A 18 -21.79 11.09 -15.81
C LYS A 18 -21.25 12.49 -16.05
N LYS A 19 -22.19 13.44 -16.18
CA LYS A 19 -21.87 14.88 -16.21
C LYS A 19 -21.04 15.25 -14.97
N PHE A 20 -19.98 16.03 -15.20
CA PHE A 20 -18.99 16.40 -14.17
C PHE A 20 -18.50 15.19 -13.34
N ALA A 21 -18.31 14.04 -13.99
CA ALA A 21 -17.90 12.79 -13.39
C ALA A 21 -18.75 12.32 -12.19
N GLY A 22 -20.05 12.67 -12.17
CA GLY A 22 -20.95 12.35 -11.07
C GLY A 22 -20.72 13.16 -9.80
N PHE A 23 -19.88 14.19 -9.84
CA PHE A 23 -19.62 15.09 -8.71
C PHE A 23 -20.78 16.05 -8.44
N SER A 24 -21.37 16.61 -9.49
CA SER A 24 -22.41 17.64 -9.41
C SER A 24 -23.27 17.66 -10.67
N ASN A 25 -24.46 18.28 -10.59
CA ASN A 25 -25.31 18.56 -11.75
C ASN A 25 -24.94 19.90 -12.43
N VAL A 26 -24.20 20.77 -11.74
CA VAL A 26 -23.73 22.09 -12.20
C VAL A 26 -22.21 22.13 -12.29
N LYS A 27 -21.67 23.14 -13.02
CA LYS A 27 -20.22 23.27 -13.25
C LYS A 27 -19.47 23.38 -11.92
N PRO A 28 -18.51 22.47 -11.62
CA PRO A 28 -17.73 22.54 -10.39
C PRO A 28 -16.82 23.79 -10.36
N TRP A 29 -16.40 24.17 -9.15
CA TRP A 29 -15.55 25.35 -8.93
C TRP A 29 -14.11 25.17 -9.45
N LEU A 30 -13.66 23.93 -9.64
CA LEU A 30 -12.38 23.58 -10.26
C LEU A 30 -12.59 22.57 -11.40
N PRO A 31 -11.73 22.58 -12.44
CA PRO A 31 -11.84 21.65 -13.55
C PRO A 31 -11.52 20.21 -13.12
N ILE A 32 -12.16 19.27 -13.81
CA ILE A 32 -11.83 17.84 -13.73
C ILE A 32 -10.73 17.55 -14.77
N LYS A 33 -9.62 16.97 -14.33
CA LYS A 33 -8.48 16.64 -15.21
C LYS A 33 -8.70 15.29 -15.91
N LYS A 34 -8.22 15.15 -17.14
CA LYS A 34 -8.39 13.92 -17.94
C LYS A 34 -7.74 12.72 -17.26
N GLU A 35 -6.59 12.92 -16.62
CA GLU A 35 -5.82 11.89 -15.91
C GLU A 35 -6.54 11.41 -14.63
N GLN A 36 -7.46 12.20 -14.09
CA GLN A 36 -8.28 11.80 -12.94
C GLN A 36 -9.48 10.95 -13.36
N ILE A 37 -10.04 11.23 -14.54
CA ILE A 37 -11.22 10.51 -15.08
C ILE A 37 -10.92 9.01 -15.26
N ILE A 38 -9.71 8.65 -15.68
CA ILE A 38 -9.33 7.23 -15.85
C ILE A 38 -9.34 6.45 -14.53
N ASN A 39 -9.24 7.13 -13.39
CA ASN A 39 -9.15 6.57 -12.05
C ASN A 39 -10.46 6.74 -11.23
N SER A 40 -11.60 6.91 -11.91
CA SER A 40 -12.93 7.07 -11.31
C SER A 40 -13.32 5.97 -10.32
N VAL A 41 -14.16 6.31 -9.34
CA VAL A 41 -14.59 5.38 -8.28
C VAL A 41 -15.31 4.16 -8.86
N ASN A 42 -16.29 4.35 -9.74
CA ASN A 42 -17.00 3.25 -10.41
C ASN A 42 -16.05 2.29 -11.16
N LYS A 43 -14.96 2.77 -11.79
CA LYS A 43 -13.93 1.91 -12.40
C LYS A 43 -13.14 1.16 -11.34
N GLN A 44 -12.69 1.85 -10.30
CA GLN A 44 -11.93 1.23 -9.21
C GLN A 44 -12.75 0.20 -8.43
N LEU A 45 -14.07 0.39 -8.29
CA LEU A 45 -14.99 -0.57 -7.68
C LEU A 45 -15.19 -1.83 -8.52
N LYS A 46 -15.01 -1.76 -9.84
CA LYS A 46 -15.12 -2.92 -10.75
C LYS A 46 -13.81 -3.67 -10.90
N ASN A 47 -12.67 -2.97 -10.86
CA ASN A 47 -11.35 -3.58 -11.00
C ASN A 47 -10.86 -4.16 -9.66
N ARG A 48 -10.78 -5.49 -9.54
CA ARG A 48 -10.30 -6.19 -8.33
C ARG A 48 -8.84 -5.88 -7.97
N ASN A 49 -8.04 -5.46 -8.94
CA ASN A 49 -6.63 -5.08 -8.76
C ASN A 49 -6.45 -3.56 -8.57
N SER A 50 -7.54 -2.82 -8.31
CA SER A 50 -7.48 -1.37 -8.12
C SER A 50 -6.87 -0.98 -6.77
N THR A 51 -6.38 0.26 -6.71
CA THR A 51 -5.97 0.90 -5.45
C THR A 51 -7.08 0.85 -4.40
N TYR A 52 -8.35 1.07 -4.78
CA TYR A 52 -9.49 0.92 -3.86
C TYR A 52 -9.52 -0.45 -3.18
N HIS A 53 -9.44 -1.55 -3.93
CA HIS A 53 -9.51 -2.90 -3.36
C HIS A 53 -8.28 -3.25 -2.53
N PHE A 54 -7.11 -2.77 -2.95
CA PHE A 54 -5.89 -2.88 -2.17
C PHE A 54 -6.04 -2.22 -0.80
N TYR A 55 -6.42 -0.93 -0.76
CA TYR A 55 -6.62 -0.20 0.50
C TYR A 55 -7.74 -0.79 1.35
N LYS A 56 -8.86 -1.21 0.74
CA LYS A 56 -9.97 -1.86 1.45
C LYS A 56 -9.49 -3.12 2.19
N THR A 57 -8.71 -3.95 1.50
CA THR A 57 -8.12 -5.17 2.09
C THR A 57 -7.13 -4.83 3.20
N PHE A 58 -6.21 -3.91 2.95
CA PHE A 58 -5.17 -3.52 3.92
C PHE A 58 -5.76 -2.90 5.19
N ILE A 59 -6.77 -2.02 5.07
CA ILE A 59 -7.48 -1.42 6.21
C ILE A 59 -8.22 -2.50 7.01
N SER A 60 -8.82 -3.50 6.34
CA SER A 60 -9.45 -4.63 7.02
C SER A 60 -8.45 -5.43 7.87
N LEU A 61 -7.26 -5.70 7.32
CA LEU A 61 -6.17 -6.37 8.03
C LEU A 61 -5.67 -5.55 9.21
N ARG A 62 -5.45 -4.24 9.02
CA ARG A 62 -5.03 -3.31 10.08
C ARG A 62 -5.97 -3.33 11.29
N LYS A 63 -7.28 -3.50 11.07
CA LYS A 63 -8.27 -3.60 12.15
C LYS A 63 -8.22 -4.92 12.92
N LYS A 64 -7.73 -6.00 12.29
CA LYS A 64 -7.73 -7.36 12.84
C LYS A 64 -6.41 -7.73 13.52
N ILE A 65 -5.32 -7.07 13.15
CA ILE A 65 -3.96 -7.49 13.51
C ILE A 65 -3.32 -6.42 14.40
N SER A 66 -2.98 -6.77 15.64
CA SER A 66 -2.55 -5.82 16.68
C SER A 66 -1.21 -5.14 16.39
N PHE A 67 -0.25 -5.83 15.77
CA PHE A 67 1.09 -5.27 15.54
C PHE A 67 1.06 -3.99 14.69
N PHE A 68 0.02 -3.79 13.86
CA PHE A 68 -0.12 -2.54 13.09
C PHE A 68 -0.38 -1.31 13.97
N THR A 69 -0.69 -1.50 15.25
CA THR A 69 -0.90 -0.42 16.25
C THR A 69 0.18 -0.35 17.32
N GLU A 70 1.15 -1.27 17.31
CA GLU A 70 2.24 -1.34 18.29
C GLU A 70 3.41 -0.45 17.88
N GLU A 71 4.47 -0.40 18.71
CA GLU A 71 5.66 0.42 18.47
C GLU A 71 6.35 0.11 17.13
N ILE A 72 7.16 1.06 16.67
CA ILE A 72 7.93 0.98 15.43
C ILE A 72 9.40 1.11 15.76
N TYR A 73 10.20 0.16 15.26
CA TYR A 73 11.66 0.22 15.39
C TYR A 73 12.29 0.29 14.00
N PHE A 74 12.92 1.41 13.66
CA PHE A 74 13.56 1.58 12.36
C PHE A 74 14.95 0.94 12.33
N GLU A 75 15.26 0.33 11.19
CA GLU A 75 16.61 -0.13 10.87
C GLU A 75 17.23 0.81 9.85
N ASN A 76 18.48 1.20 10.07
CA ASN A 76 19.17 2.10 9.16
C ASN A 76 19.58 1.36 7.89
N ASN A 77 19.00 1.74 6.76
CA ASN A 77 19.35 1.21 5.44
C ASN A 77 19.18 2.32 4.40
N ASN A 78 20.14 2.44 3.49
CA ASN A 78 20.20 3.56 2.54
C ASN A 78 19.34 3.35 1.28
N GLU A 79 18.89 2.12 1.01
CA GLU A 79 18.19 1.78 -0.23
C GLU A 79 16.73 1.35 0.00
N VAL A 80 16.46 0.67 1.12
CA VAL A 80 15.15 0.13 1.47
C VAL A 80 14.71 0.71 2.81
N LEU A 81 13.46 1.15 2.91
CA LEU A 81 12.88 1.49 4.21
C LEU A 81 12.58 0.17 4.96
N ILE A 82 13.30 -0.07 6.05
CA ILE A 82 13.14 -1.25 6.89
C ILE A 82 12.72 -0.81 8.29
N PHE A 83 11.64 -1.40 8.81
CA PHE A 83 11.26 -1.24 10.20
C PHE A 83 10.55 -2.47 10.75
N TYR A 84 10.59 -2.61 12.07
CA TYR A 84 9.96 -3.70 12.78
C TYR A 84 8.70 -3.24 13.52
N ARG A 85 7.74 -4.15 13.65
CA ARG A 85 6.50 -4.04 14.42
C ARG A 85 6.33 -5.30 15.27
N GLY A 86 5.45 -5.23 16.26
CA GLY A 86 5.29 -6.33 17.21
C GLY A 86 6.10 -6.07 18.48
N ASN A 87 5.62 -6.59 19.61
CA ASN A 87 6.49 -6.80 20.77
C ASN A 87 7.76 -7.55 20.31
N GLU A 88 8.94 -7.15 20.80
CA GLU A 88 10.21 -7.80 20.45
C GLU A 88 10.58 -7.84 18.95
N LYS A 89 10.01 -6.95 18.12
CA LYS A 89 10.35 -6.84 16.68
C LYS A 89 9.98 -8.08 15.85
N GLU A 90 8.87 -8.74 16.16
CA GLU A 90 8.39 -9.95 15.48
C GLU A 90 8.24 -9.81 13.97
N ILE A 91 7.76 -8.66 13.48
CA ILE A 91 7.43 -8.45 12.07
C ILE A 91 8.37 -7.43 11.45
N CYS A 92 9.14 -7.84 10.46
CA CYS A 92 9.94 -6.95 9.63
C CYS A 92 9.12 -6.47 8.43
N CYS A 93 8.95 -5.15 8.30
CA CYS A 93 8.30 -4.49 7.17
C CYS A 93 9.37 -3.86 6.27
N MET A 94 9.33 -4.15 4.98
CA MET A 94 10.29 -3.63 4.02
C MET A 94 9.60 -2.96 2.83
N PHE A 95 10.07 -1.77 2.46
CA PHE A 95 9.55 -0.99 1.35
C PHE A 95 10.69 -0.44 0.50
N ASN A 96 10.75 -0.86 -0.76
CA ASN A 96 11.53 -0.17 -1.78
C ASN A 96 10.76 1.09 -2.19
N LEU A 97 11.29 2.27 -1.88
CA LEU A 97 10.67 3.54 -2.23
C LEU A 97 11.18 4.10 -3.57
N SER A 98 11.99 3.32 -4.29
CA SER A 98 12.63 3.69 -5.54
C SER A 98 12.05 2.96 -6.76
N GLN A 99 12.46 3.39 -7.94
CA GLN A 99 12.13 2.75 -9.22
C GLN A 99 13.14 1.67 -9.64
N ARG A 100 14.20 1.45 -8.86
CA ARG A 100 15.23 0.43 -9.15
C ARG A 100 14.87 -0.87 -8.45
N GLU A 101 15.28 -2.00 -9.01
CA GLU A 101 15.29 -3.26 -8.26
C GLU A 101 16.42 -3.23 -7.23
N ILE A 102 16.12 -3.68 -6.01
CA ILE A 102 17.06 -3.78 -4.90
C ILE A 102 17.09 -5.22 -4.42
N ALA A 103 18.29 -5.80 -4.36
CA ALA A 103 18.51 -7.13 -3.84
C ALA A 103 19.26 -7.06 -2.50
N ILE A 104 18.67 -7.62 -1.45
CA ILE A 104 19.29 -7.70 -0.13
C ILE A 104 19.46 -9.16 0.30
N ASP A 105 20.34 -9.40 1.27
CA ASP A 105 20.53 -10.75 1.83
C ASP A 105 19.27 -11.24 2.55
N ASN A 106 18.93 -12.52 2.36
CA ASN A 106 17.74 -13.12 2.96
C ASN A 106 17.97 -13.52 4.42
N THR A 107 18.19 -12.54 5.30
CA THR A 107 18.45 -12.74 6.75
C THR A 107 17.27 -12.33 7.64
N TYR A 108 16.17 -11.86 7.05
CA TYR A 108 15.05 -11.22 7.74
C TYR A 108 13.84 -12.12 7.99
N GLY A 109 13.94 -13.42 7.66
CA GLY A 109 12.87 -14.40 7.82
C GLY A 109 12.10 -14.65 6.53
N LYS A 110 10.91 -15.26 6.61
CA LYS A 110 10.07 -15.63 5.45
C LYS A 110 8.93 -14.64 5.24
N ILE A 111 8.53 -14.44 3.99
CA ILE A 111 7.36 -13.61 3.66
C ILE A 111 6.11 -14.22 4.32
N ILE A 112 5.34 -13.41 5.01
CA ILE A 112 4.11 -13.80 5.70
C ILE A 112 2.99 -13.95 4.65
N PRO A 113 2.48 -15.17 4.37
CA PRO A 113 1.67 -15.42 3.17
C PRO A 113 0.32 -14.69 3.12
N PHE A 114 -0.27 -14.37 4.28
CA PHE A 114 -1.59 -13.70 4.36
C PHE A 114 -1.51 -12.18 4.47
N LEU A 115 -0.29 -11.62 4.59
CA LEU A 115 -0.08 -10.19 4.50
C LEU A 115 0.21 -9.81 3.05
N PRO A 116 -0.36 -8.71 2.55
CA PRO A 116 -0.12 -8.28 1.18
C PRO A 116 1.37 -7.98 1.01
N SER A 117 1.98 -8.60 0.02
CA SER A 117 3.34 -8.30 -0.44
C SER A 117 3.28 -8.20 -1.97
N GLN A 118 4.00 -7.25 -2.55
CA GLN A 118 3.97 -7.01 -3.99
C GLN A 118 5.37 -6.70 -4.52
N GLN A 119 5.60 -7.07 -5.78
CA GLN A 119 6.86 -6.80 -6.47
C GLN A 119 8.08 -7.31 -5.69
N VAL A 120 7.93 -8.48 -5.05
CA VAL A 120 8.96 -9.11 -4.23
C VAL A 120 9.16 -10.55 -4.66
N ARG A 121 10.42 -11.00 -4.71
CA ARG A 121 10.81 -12.41 -4.88
C ARG A 121 11.79 -12.78 -3.78
N GLN A 122 11.58 -13.94 -3.16
CA GLN A 122 12.44 -14.45 -2.10
C GLN A 122 12.99 -15.82 -2.50
N ASP A 123 14.29 -15.98 -2.43
CA ASP A 123 14.99 -17.27 -2.54
C ASP A 123 15.80 -17.56 -1.26
N SER A 124 16.58 -18.64 -1.23
CA SER A 124 17.33 -19.03 -0.02
C SER A 124 18.44 -18.06 0.39
N LYS A 125 18.91 -17.20 -0.53
CA LYS A 125 20.03 -16.27 -0.32
C LYS A 125 19.62 -14.81 -0.42
N LYS A 126 18.63 -14.47 -1.24
CA LYS A 126 18.28 -13.09 -1.58
C LYS A 126 16.79 -12.81 -1.44
N LEU A 127 16.51 -11.56 -1.08
CA LEU A 127 15.21 -10.92 -1.19
C LEU A 127 15.32 -9.80 -2.22
N ASN A 128 14.60 -9.94 -3.33
CA ASN A 128 14.61 -8.99 -4.44
C ASN A 128 13.31 -8.19 -4.41
N LEU A 129 13.41 -6.89 -4.13
CA LEU A 129 12.31 -5.93 -4.21
C LEU A 129 12.44 -5.16 -5.52
N SER A 130 11.53 -5.39 -6.47
CA SER A 130 11.42 -4.60 -7.70
C SER A 130 10.88 -3.19 -7.38
N PHE A 131 10.66 -2.37 -8.41
CA PHE A 131 10.18 -1.00 -8.28
C PHE A 131 8.95 -0.90 -7.36
N TYR A 132 9.03 -0.03 -6.36
CA TYR A 132 7.96 0.16 -5.37
C TYR A 132 7.49 -1.11 -4.65
N GLY A 133 8.33 -2.14 -4.62
CA GLY A 133 8.01 -3.41 -3.98
C GLY A 133 8.07 -3.34 -2.46
N PHE A 134 7.28 -4.20 -1.82
CA PHE A 134 7.21 -4.29 -0.37
C PHE A 134 6.80 -5.67 0.10
N CYS A 135 7.21 -6.01 1.32
CA CYS A 135 6.85 -7.25 1.96
C CYS A 135 6.85 -7.16 3.48
N PHE A 136 6.20 -8.15 4.09
CA PHE A 136 6.20 -8.38 5.54
C PHE A 136 6.82 -9.74 5.81
N LEU A 137 7.83 -9.78 6.68
CA LEU A 137 8.66 -10.95 6.95
C LEU A 137 8.60 -11.29 8.45
N SER A 138 8.71 -12.58 8.77
CA SER A 138 8.87 -13.06 10.15
C SER A 138 9.92 -14.18 10.19
N LYS A 139 10.71 -14.22 11.26
CA LYS A 139 11.66 -15.32 11.53
C LYS A 139 10.96 -16.60 12.02
N THR A 140 9.76 -16.46 12.57
CA THR A 140 8.92 -17.56 13.06
C THR A 140 7.66 -17.69 12.22
N ASP A 141 6.99 -18.85 12.28
CA ASP A 141 5.70 -19.03 11.62
C ASP A 141 4.64 -18.15 12.28
N PHE A 142 4.37 -17.00 11.67
CA PHE A 142 3.43 -16.01 12.18
C PHE A 142 1.99 -16.46 11.91
N LYS A 143 1.15 -16.54 12.95
CA LYS A 143 -0.28 -16.86 12.84
C LYS A 143 -1.11 -15.64 13.21
N ILE A 144 -2.22 -15.44 12.51
CA ILE A 144 -3.20 -14.42 12.92
C ILE A 144 -3.76 -14.84 14.28
N LEU A 145 -3.40 -14.11 15.34
CA LEU A 145 -4.09 -14.20 16.62
C LEU A 145 -5.50 -13.63 16.40
N ASN A 146 -6.49 -14.51 16.26
CA ASN A 146 -7.89 -14.09 16.26
C ASN A 146 -8.17 -13.49 17.65
N LYS A 147 -8.33 -12.17 17.74
CA LYS A 147 -9.03 -11.57 18.87
C LYS A 147 -10.42 -12.20 18.90
N LYS A 148 -10.71 -12.98 19.95
CA LYS A 148 -12.10 -13.36 20.28
C LYS A 148 -12.90 -12.07 20.38
N SER A 149 -14.06 -12.08 19.72
CA SER A 149 -15.09 -11.05 19.78
C SER A 149 -15.49 -10.73 21.20
#